data_AF-A0A485KS56-F1
#
_entry.id   AF-A0A485KS56-F1
#
_cell.length_a   1.000
_cell.length_b   1.000
_cell.length_c   1.000
_cell.angle_alpha   90.00
_cell.angle_beta   90.00
_cell.angle_gamma   90.00
#
_symmetry.space_group_name_H-M   'P 1'
#
loop_
_entity.id
_entity.type
_entity.pdbx_description
1 polymer ?
#
loop_
_entity_poly.entity_id
_entity_poly.type
_entity_poly.pdbx_seq_one_letter_code
_entity_poly.pdbx_strand_id
1 'polypeptide(L)'
;MQPMMILVAIAASSFTAAFPQYAASVPNGAEVPGATAIGHINPNNGGALNVFGQAFSPTSRKWTTALCQVDSDGDGAMNGEELDDPCCTWTLGAPRME
;
A
#
# COMPACT_ATOMS: atom_id res chain seq x y z
N MET A 1 -57.59 13.41 5.56
CA MET A 1 -56.86 12.28 4.97
C MET A 1 -55.77 12.84 4.08
N GLN A 2 -54.51 12.85 4.53
CA GLN A 2 -53.35 13.15 3.69
C GLN A 2 -52.46 11.90 3.71
N PRO A 3 -52.16 11.30 2.55
CA PRO A 3 -51.30 10.13 2.50
C PRO A 3 -49.86 10.57 2.81
N MET A 4 -49.25 9.89 3.78
CA MET A 4 -47.84 10.07 4.14
C MET A 4 -46.98 9.60 2.96
N MET A 5 -46.33 10.54 2.27
CA MET A 5 -45.37 10.23 1.21
C MET A 5 -44.06 9.76 1.87
N ILE A 6 -43.78 8.46 1.85
CA ILE A 6 -42.50 7.91 2.33
C ILE A 6 -41.44 8.19 1.27
N LEU A 7 -40.51 9.09 1.58
CA LEU A 7 -39.32 9.35 0.76
C LEU A 7 -38.30 8.24 1.03
N VAL A 8 -38.11 7.32 0.08
CA VAL A 8 -37.00 6.35 0.15
C VAL A 8 -35.73 7.05 -0.35
N ALA A 9 -34.87 7.46 0.57
CA ALA A 9 -33.54 7.97 0.23
C ALA A 9 -32.65 6.79 -0.20
N ILE A 10 -32.33 6.72 -1.50
CA ILE A 10 -31.34 5.78 -2.01
C ILE A 10 -29.97 6.31 -1.61
N ALA A 11 -29.33 5.68 -0.62
CA ALA A 11 -27.96 5.98 -0.26
C ALA A 11 -27.04 5.54 -1.41
N ALA A 12 -26.35 6.49 -2.04
CA ALA A 12 -25.34 6.20 -3.05
C ALA A 12 -24.09 5.64 -2.36
N SER A 13 -23.90 4.31 -2.40
CA SER A 13 -22.68 3.67 -1.94
C SER A 13 -21.54 3.98 -2.92
N SER A 14 -20.52 4.73 -2.48
CA SER A 14 -19.30 4.91 -3.24
C SER A 14 -18.47 3.64 -3.18
N PHE A 15 -18.21 3.01 -4.33
CA PHE A 15 -17.24 1.93 -4.43
C PHE A 15 -15.84 2.53 -4.60
N THR A 16 -14.93 2.20 -3.70
CA THR A 16 -13.49 2.47 -3.88
C THR A 16 -12.83 1.24 -4.49
N ALA A 17 -12.08 1.43 -5.57
CA ALA A 17 -11.27 0.36 -6.15
C ALA A 17 -9.97 0.26 -5.35
N ALA A 18 -9.75 -0.89 -4.69
CA ALA A 18 -8.45 -1.21 -4.09
C ALA A 18 -7.46 -1.68 -5.16
N PHE A 19 -6.17 -1.44 -4.94
CA PHE A 19 -5.09 -1.85 -5.84
C PHE A 19 -4.11 -2.80 -5.14
N PRO A 20 -4.55 -4.02 -4.74
CA PRO A 20 -3.72 -4.95 -3.98
C PRO A 20 -2.46 -5.39 -4.74
N GLN A 21 -2.43 -5.26 -6.06
CA GLN A 21 -1.26 -5.59 -6.88
C GLN A 21 -0.02 -4.76 -6.52
N TYR A 22 -0.18 -3.57 -5.93
CA TYR A 22 0.97 -2.76 -5.55
C TYR A 22 1.66 -3.30 -4.30
N ALA A 23 0.89 -3.81 -3.33
CA ALA A 23 1.46 -4.55 -2.19
C ALA A 23 2.19 -5.83 -2.65
N ALA A 24 1.66 -6.51 -3.66
CA ALA A 24 2.31 -7.67 -4.29
C ALA A 24 3.52 -7.32 -5.17
N SER A 25 3.78 -6.02 -5.42
CA SER A 25 4.88 -5.56 -6.30
C SER A 25 6.15 -5.16 -5.55
N VAL A 26 6.15 -5.36 -4.23
CA VAL A 26 7.30 -5.14 -3.35
C VAL A 26 7.49 -6.38 -2.47
N PRO A 27 8.70 -6.62 -1.93
CA PRO A 27 8.98 -7.76 -1.08
C PRO A 27 8.04 -7.76 0.14
N ASN A 28 7.41 -8.91 0.42
CA ASN A 28 6.55 -9.14 1.59
C ASN A 28 5.46 -8.10 1.86
N GLY A 29 5.08 -7.28 0.86
CA GLY A 29 4.19 -6.14 1.08
C GLY A 29 2.76 -6.51 1.45
N ALA A 30 2.33 -7.74 1.15
CA ALA A 30 1.05 -8.30 1.60
C ALA A 30 1.11 -8.92 3.01
N GLU A 31 2.31 -9.07 3.56
CA GLU A 31 2.60 -9.82 4.79
C GLU A 31 2.94 -8.92 5.97
N VAL A 32 2.91 -7.59 5.77
CA VAL A 32 3.16 -6.61 6.83
C VAL A 32 2.03 -6.69 7.87
N PRO A 33 2.31 -7.05 9.13
CA PRO A 33 1.28 -7.24 10.15
C PRO A 33 0.44 -5.98 10.36
N GLY A 34 -0.87 -6.09 10.18
CA GLY A 34 -1.81 -4.98 10.39
C GLY A 34 -1.81 -3.91 9.29
N ALA A 35 -1.12 -4.13 8.17
CA ALA A 35 -1.10 -3.22 7.04
C ALA A 35 -1.36 -3.92 5.70
N THR A 36 -2.60 -3.84 5.22
CA THR A 36 -2.99 -4.31 3.88
C THR A 36 -2.71 -3.29 2.77
N ALA A 37 -2.42 -2.04 3.15
CA ALA A 37 -2.18 -0.91 2.27
C ALA A 37 -0.90 -0.16 2.69
N ILE A 38 0.25 -0.85 2.65
CA ILE A 38 1.55 -0.39 3.16
C ILE A 38 2.06 0.95 2.60
N GLY A 39 1.57 1.38 1.43
CA GLY A 39 1.90 2.68 0.83
C GLY A 39 1.02 3.85 1.31
N HIS A 40 0.15 3.64 2.27
CA HIS A 40 -0.86 4.62 2.68
C HIS A 40 -0.81 4.93 4.18
N ILE A 41 -1.26 6.14 4.54
CA ILE A 41 -1.36 6.59 5.94
C ILE A 41 -2.36 5.74 6.72
N ASN A 42 -3.50 5.37 6.11
CA ASN A 42 -4.39 4.39 6.70
C ASN A 42 -4.00 3.00 6.18
N PRO A 43 -3.34 2.17 7.01
CA PRO A 43 -2.76 0.90 6.56
C PRO A 43 -3.81 -0.16 6.20
N ASN A 44 -5.10 0.06 6.54
CA ASN A 44 -6.17 -0.90 6.28
C ASN A 44 -7.22 -0.42 5.26
N ASN A 45 -7.23 0.88 4.92
CA ASN A 45 -8.24 1.46 4.04
C ASN A 45 -7.68 2.44 3.00
N GLY A 46 -6.35 2.58 2.91
CA GLY A 46 -5.69 3.39 1.90
C GLY A 46 -5.74 4.90 2.17
N GLY A 47 -6.10 5.69 1.16
CA GLY A 47 -6.17 7.16 1.26
C GLY A 47 -4.86 7.85 0.86
N ALA A 48 -4.47 8.89 1.60
CA ALA A 48 -3.22 9.61 1.35
C ALA A 48 -2.01 8.66 1.46
N LEU A 49 -0.97 8.91 0.66
CA LEU A 49 0.26 8.13 0.68
C LEU A 49 1.08 8.46 1.93
N ASN A 50 1.65 7.44 2.57
CA ASN A 50 2.71 7.64 3.56
C ASN A 50 4.04 7.94 2.86
N VAL A 51 5.11 8.12 3.62
CA VAL A 51 6.45 8.45 3.08
C VAL A 51 6.98 7.37 2.13
N PHE A 52 6.82 6.08 2.47
CA PHE A 52 7.12 4.97 1.55
C PHE A 52 6.33 5.05 0.25
N GLY A 53 5.01 5.25 0.32
CA GLY A 53 4.14 5.37 -0.84
C GLY A 53 4.49 6.58 -1.72
N GLN A 54 4.92 7.69 -1.12
CA GLN A 54 5.42 8.87 -1.84
C GLN A 54 6.73 8.58 -2.57
N ALA A 55 7.63 7.77 -1.99
CA ALA A 55 8.86 7.31 -2.63
C ALA A 55 8.60 6.25 -3.72
N PHE A 56 7.60 5.39 -3.54
CA PHE A 56 7.23 4.32 -4.48
C PHE A 56 6.46 4.80 -5.71
N SER A 57 5.58 5.79 -5.56
CA SER A 57 4.79 6.35 -6.66
C SER A 57 5.62 6.77 -7.90
N PRO A 58 6.72 7.55 -7.76
CA PRO A 58 7.55 7.98 -8.90
C PRO A 58 8.36 6.86 -9.55
N THR A 59 8.53 5.70 -8.91
CA THR A 59 9.26 4.55 -9.51
C THR A 59 8.43 3.80 -10.56
N SER A 60 7.32 4.39 -11.01
CA SER A 60 6.24 3.69 -11.72
C SER A 60 5.68 2.52 -10.92
N ARG A 61 5.70 2.63 -9.58
CA ARG A 61 5.24 1.59 -8.65
C ARG A 61 5.97 0.26 -8.87
N LYS A 62 7.30 0.34 -8.95
CA LYS A 62 8.20 -0.81 -9.08
C LYS A 62 9.17 -0.86 -7.91
N TRP A 63 9.45 -2.06 -7.42
CA TRP A 63 10.62 -2.31 -6.57
C TRP A 63 11.88 -2.08 -7.40
N THR A 64 12.61 -1.00 -7.10
CA THR A 64 13.90 -0.69 -7.75
C THR A 64 14.99 -0.72 -6.70
N THR A 65 16.24 -0.99 -7.09
CA THR A 65 17.38 -0.94 -6.16
C THR A 65 17.48 0.40 -5.44
N ALA A 66 17.22 1.51 -6.14
CA ALA A 66 17.22 2.84 -5.52
C ALA A 66 16.13 3.01 -4.45
N LEU A 67 14.93 2.46 -4.69
CA LEU A 67 13.87 2.45 -3.68
C LEU A 67 14.21 1.49 -2.54
N CYS A 68 14.81 0.34 -2.80
CA CYS A 68 15.20 -0.58 -1.74
C CYS A 68 16.24 0.02 -0.78
N GLN A 69 17.21 0.77 -1.31
CA GLN A 69 18.34 1.30 -0.55
C GLN A 69 18.06 2.62 0.18
N VAL A 70 16.90 3.25 -0.02
CA VAL A 70 16.56 4.49 0.66
C VAL A 70 15.87 4.21 1.99
N ASP A 71 16.31 4.90 3.03
CA ASP A 71 15.60 5.07 4.30
C ASP A 71 14.56 6.19 4.08
N SER A 72 13.33 5.81 3.74
CA SER A 72 12.31 6.78 3.29
C SER A 72 11.73 7.61 4.42
N ASP A 73 11.69 7.05 5.63
CA ASP A 73 11.04 7.65 6.79
C ASP A 73 12.03 8.17 7.85
N GLY A 74 13.33 7.89 7.68
CA GLY A 74 14.43 8.44 8.45
C GLY A 74 14.63 7.74 9.80
N ASP A 75 14.16 6.50 9.95
CA ASP A 75 14.24 5.75 11.20
C ASP A 75 15.58 5.01 11.37
N GLY A 76 16.43 5.01 10.33
CA GLY A 76 17.74 4.39 10.30
C GLY A 76 17.77 3.02 9.60
N ALA A 77 16.64 2.52 9.10
CA ALA A 77 16.56 1.33 8.26
C ALA A 77 16.26 1.69 6.80
N MET A 78 16.88 1.00 5.84
CA MET A 78 16.45 1.13 4.45
C MET A 78 15.16 0.35 4.20
N ASN A 79 14.36 0.77 3.21
CA ASN A 79 13.11 0.07 2.85
C ASN A 79 13.32 -1.45 2.63
N GLY A 80 14.49 -1.86 2.11
CA GLY A 80 14.85 -3.26 1.96
C GLY A 80 15.02 -4.02 3.27
N GLU A 81 15.53 -3.39 4.33
CA GLU A 81 15.60 -4.01 5.66
C GLU A 81 14.20 -4.19 6.25
N GLU A 82 13.32 -3.21 6.05
CA GLU A 82 11.95 -3.25 6.58
C GLU A 82 11.03 -4.27 5.87
N LEU A 83 11.29 -4.54 4.59
CA LEU A 83 10.46 -5.42 3.74
C LEU A 83 11.09 -6.81 3.51
N ASP A 84 12.12 -7.18 4.27
CA ASP A 84 12.91 -8.42 4.15
C ASP A 84 13.56 -8.64 2.75
N ASP A 85 14.11 -7.58 2.15
CA ASP A 85 15.07 -7.62 1.02
C ASP A 85 16.32 -6.79 1.33
N PRO A 86 17.10 -7.13 2.39
CA PRO A 86 18.25 -6.32 2.82
C PRO A 86 19.39 -6.27 1.79
N CYS A 87 19.40 -7.20 0.83
CA CYS A 87 20.39 -7.22 -0.24
C CYS A 87 19.93 -6.48 -1.50
N CYS A 88 18.69 -5.98 -1.55
CA CYS A 88 18.11 -5.35 -2.74
C CYS A 88 18.17 -6.22 -4.00
N THR A 89 17.89 -7.51 -3.83
CA THR A 89 17.98 -8.54 -4.87
C THR A 89 16.62 -9.13 -5.25
N TRP A 90 15.57 -8.86 -4.48
CA TRP A 90 14.25 -9.36 -4.78
C TRP A 90 13.75 -8.83 -6.13
N THR A 91 13.04 -9.68 -6.86
CA THR A 91 12.40 -9.34 -8.13
C THR A 91 10.95 -9.77 -8.11
N LEU A 92 10.11 -9.09 -8.91
CA LEU A 92 8.67 -9.33 -8.92
C LEU A 92 8.33 -10.82 -9.12
N GLY A 93 7.64 -11.40 -8.13
CA GLY A 93 7.22 -12.81 -8.14
C GLY A 93 8.23 -13.79 -7.55
N ALA A 94 9.39 -13.33 -7.07
CA ALA A 94 10.30 -14.14 -6.29
C ALA A 94 9.64 -14.54 -4.94
N PRO A 95 9.93 -15.76 -4.43
CA PRO A 95 9.43 -16.19 -3.13
C PRO A 95 9.93 -15.27 -2.01
N ARG A 96 9.29 -15.34 -0.84
CA ARG A 96 9.82 -14.74 0.40
C ARG A 96 11.26 -15.19 0.58
N MET A 97 12.16 -14.23 0.82
CA MET A 97 13.51 -14.53 1.27
C MET A 97 13.43 -14.73 2.79
N GLU A 98 13.73 -15.95 3.26
CA GLU A 98 13.83 -16.29 4.69
C GLU A 98 15.17 -15.85 5.29
#